data_AF-A0A925FC59-F1
#
_entry.id   AF-A0A925FC59-F1
#
_cell.length_a   1.000
_cell.length_b   1.000
_cell.length_c   1.000
_cell.angle_alpha   90.00
_cell.angle_beta   90.00
_cell.angle_gamma   90.00
#
_symmetry.space_group_name_H-M   'P 1'
#
loop_
_entity.id
_entity.type
_entity.pdbx_description
1 polymer ?
#
loop_
_entity_poly.entity_id
_entity_poly.type
_entity_poly.pdbx_seq_one_letter_code
_entity_poly.pdbx_strand_id
1 'polypeptide(L)'
;MIETPQLPSLLEHELPHFHPNREAISPYRIVEQFVRYTTARIEEEAWSVVSTCLELADRLWQSGTRVVRNAIEAVYVHALSLFLDTHLAMYSRVNSLLPATLHQIWLQEINPERS
;
A
#
# COMPACT_ATOMS: atom_id res chain seq x y z
N MET A 1 -9.20 -14.99 4.87
CA MET A 1 -7.74 -14.81 4.89
C MET A 1 -7.28 -14.66 3.45
N ILE A 2 -6.54 -13.59 3.12
CA ILE A 2 -6.07 -13.31 1.76
C ILE A 2 -4.68 -13.94 1.60
N GLU A 3 -4.56 -14.90 0.69
CA GLU A 3 -3.31 -15.58 0.41
C GLU A 3 -2.63 -14.98 -0.83
N THR A 4 -1.37 -15.35 -1.05
CA THR A 4 -0.55 -14.87 -2.16
C THR A 4 -1.21 -15.04 -3.55
N PRO A 5 -1.80 -16.19 -3.93
CA PRO A 5 -2.39 -16.35 -5.26
C PRO A 5 -3.65 -15.50 -5.49
N GLN A 6 -4.38 -15.10 -4.44
CA GLN A 6 -5.57 -14.26 -4.60
C GLN A 6 -5.24 -12.76 -4.67
N LEU A 7 -4.06 -12.36 -4.19
CA LEU A 7 -3.59 -10.97 -4.16
C LEU A 7 -3.67 -10.25 -5.53
N PRO A 8 -3.12 -10.77 -6.65
CA PRO A 8 -3.16 -10.05 -7.91
C PRO A 8 -4.58 -9.89 -8.45
N SER A 9 -5.40 -10.95 -8.36
CA SER A 9 -6.79 -10.93 -8.81
C SER A 9 -7.64 -9.96 -7.98
N LEU A 10 -7.40 -9.88 -6.67
CA LEU A 10 -8.09 -8.94 -5.78
C LEU A 10 -7.77 -7.49 -6.16
N LEU A 11 -6.49 -7.18 -6.37
CA LEU A 11 -6.07 -5.83 -6.71
C LEU A 11 -6.60 -5.39 -8.07
N GLU A 12 -6.57 -6.27 -9.08
CA GLU A 12 -7.10 -5.96 -10.41
C GLU A 12 -8.63 -5.78 -10.41
N HIS A 13 -9.35 -6.48 -9.54
CA HIS A 13 -10.79 -6.32 -9.39
C HIS A 13 -11.18 -4.97 -8.77
N GLU A 14 -10.41 -4.53 -7.79
CA GLU A 14 -10.74 -3.35 -6.97
C GLU A 14 -10.14 -2.05 -7.52
N LEU A 15 -9.08 -2.14 -8.34
CA LEU A 15 -8.36 -0.99 -8.87
C LEU A 15 -8.50 -0.91 -10.39
N PRO A 16 -9.29 0.04 -10.92
CA PRO A 16 -9.39 0.21 -12.36
C PRO A 16 -8.01 0.56 -12.95
N HIS A 17 -7.67 -0.13 -14.04
CA HIS A 17 -6.39 0.02 -14.77
C HIS A 17 -5.13 -0.46 -14.03
N PHE A 18 -5.26 -1.12 -12.86
CA PHE A 18 -4.14 -1.82 -12.26
C PHE A 18 -4.05 -3.24 -12.84
N HIS A 19 -3.03 -3.47 -13.66
CA HIS A 19 -2.75 -4.79 -14.23
C HIS A 19 -1.46 -5.34 -13.61
N PRO A 20 -1.55 -6.08 -12.49
CA PRO A 20 -0.38 -6.66 -11.88
C PRO A 20 0.24 -7.68 -12.83
N ASN A 21 1.56 -7.70 -12.93
CA ASN A 21 2.26 -8.77 -13.62
C ASN A 21 1.99 -10.08 -12.88
N ARG A 22 1.12 -10.92 -13.46
CA ARG A 22 0.67 -12.20 -12.91
C ARG A 22 1.77 -13.26 -12.89
N GLU A 23 2.89 -13.04 -13.59
CA GLU A 23 4.08 -13.89 -13.52
C GLU A 23 4.90 -13.62 -12.25
N ALA A 24 4.59 -12.56 -11.49
CA ALA A 24 5.20 -12.31 -10.20
C ALA A 24 4.72 -13.34 -9.17
N ILE A 25 5.56 -14.34 -8.89
CA ILE A 25 5.28 -15.42 -7.92
C ILE A 25 5.31 -14.89 -6.47
N SER A 26 5.99 -13.76 -6.22
CA SER A 26 6.21 -13.23 -4.88
C SER A 26 5.21 -12.13 -4.51
N PRO A 27 4.57 -12.21 -3.32
CA PRO A 27 3.65 -11.16 -2.86
C PRO A 27 4.37 -9.81 -2.71
N TYR A 28 5.68 -9.81 -2.40
CA TYR A 28 6.49 -8.60 -2.32
C TYR A 28 6.57 -7.87 -3.67
N ARG A 29 6.69 -8.60 -4.79
CA ARG A 29 6.73 -8.01 -6.14
C ARG A 29 5.37 -7.48 -6.58
N ILE A 30 4.29 -8.12 -6.14
CA ILE A 30 2.93 -7.64 -6.42
C ILE A 30 2.68 -6.36 -5.60
N VAL A 31 3.05 -6.36 -4.32
CA VAL A 31 2.94 -5.18 -3.45
C VAL A 31 3.85 -4.03 -3.94
N GLU A 32 5.02 -4.33 -4.48
CA GLU A 32 5.89 -3.32 -5.11
C GLU A 32 5.19 -2.63 -6.29
N GLN A 33 4.51 -3.39 -7.15
CA GLN A 33 3.72 -2.82 -8.25
C GLN A 33 2.54 -2.01 -7.71
N PHE A 34 1.90 -2.50 -6.64
CA PHE A 34 0.76 -1.84 -6.02
C PHE A 34 1.13 -0.48 -5.41
N VAL A 35 2.26 -0.38 -4.69
CA VAL A 35 2.71 0.91 -4.16
C VAL A 35 3.13 1.87 -5.27
N ARG A 36 3.80 1.38 -6.33
CA ARG A 36 4.11 2.21 -7.52
C ARG A 36 2.85 2.76 -8.19
N TYR A 37 1.80 1.95 -8.31
CA TYR A 37 0.50 2.42 -8.79
C TYR A 37 -0.08 3.48 -7.86
N THR A 38 -0.02 3.25 -6.54
CA THR A 38 -0.52 4.22 -5.55
C THR A 38 0.22 5.56 -5.65
N THR A 39 1.55 5.56 -5.71
CA THR A 39 2.34 6.78 -5.79
C THR A 39 2.08 7.54 -7.10
N ALA A 40 1.94 6.84 -8.23
CA ALA A 40 1.55 7.47 -9.49
C ALA A 40 0.16 8.15 -9.40
N ARG A 41 -0.80 7.51 -8.73
CA ARG A 41 -2.13 8.10 -8.49
C ARG A 41 -2.09 9.29 -7.52
N ILE A 42 -1.14 9.33 -6.59
CA ILE A 42 -0.90 10.49 -5.72
C ILE A 42 -0.36 11.66 -6.55
N GLU A 43 0.63 11.42 -7.41
CA GLU A 43 1.20 12.45 -8.30
C GLU A 43 0.17 13.03 -9.28
N GLU A 44 -0.78 12.20 -9.74
CA GLU A 44 -1.89 12.61 -10.58
C GLU A 44 -3.06 13.26 -9.81
N GLU A 45 -2.93 13.41 -8.49
CA GLU A 45 -3.99 13.93 -7.61
C GLU A 45 -5.32 13.16 -7.72
N ALA A 46 -5.25 11.88 -8.08
CA ALA A 46 -6.42 11.00 -8.22
C ALA A 46 -6.90 10.49 -6.85
N TRP A 47 -7.22 11.43 -5.94
CA TRP A 47 -7.42 11.17 -4.50
C TRP A 47 -8.47 10.12 -4.16
N SER A 48 -9.52 9.98 -4.99
CA SER A 48 -10.52 8.92 -4.84
C SER A 48 -9.87 7.53 -4.96
N VAL A 49 -9.04 7.34 -5.99
CA VAL A 49 -8.30 6.09 -6.22
C VAL A 49 -7.25 5.87 -5.14
N VAL A 50 -6.58 6.94 -4.70
CA VAL A 50 -5.61 6.87 -3.59
C VAL A 50 -6.30 6.36 -2.32
N SER A 51 -7.48 6.89 -1.96
CA SER A 51 -8.25 6.39 -0.81
C SER A 51 -8.51 4.89 -0.92
N THR A 52 -8.99 4.43 -2.08
CA THR A 52 -9.21 3.00 -2.34
C THR A 52 -7.91 2.19 -2.22
N CYS A 53 -6.78 2.69 -2.70
CA CYS A 53 -5.50 2.01 -2.54
C CYS A 53 -5.11 1.87 -1.06
N LEU A 54 -5.25 2.93 -0.26
CA LEU A 54 -4.92 2.88 1.16
C LEU A 54 -5.85 1.94 1.94
N GLU A 55 -7.14 1.96 1.63
CA GLU A 55 -8.14 1.03 2.19
C GLU A 55 -7.83 -0.43 1.83
N LEU A 56 -7.41 -0.69 0.59
CA LEU A 56 -7.00 -2.03 0.17
C LEU A 56 -5.72 -2.48 0.87
N ALA A 57 -4.73 -1.61 1.00
CA ALA A 57 -3.50 -1.92 1.73
C ALA A 57 -3.80 -2.27 3.20
N ASP A 58 -4.69 -1.51 3.83
CA ASP A 58 -5.16 -1.79 5.18
C ASP A 58 -5.89 -3.15 5.28
N ARG A 59 -6.82 -3.42 4.34
CA ARG A 59 -7.53 -4.71 4.27
C ARG A 59 -6.58 -5.89 4.06
N LEU A 60 -5.56 -5.72 3.22
CA LEU A 60 -4.53 -6.72 2.96
C LEU A 60 -3.68 -6.99 4.21
N TRP A 61 -3.39 -5.95 4.99
CA TRP A 61 -2.70 -6.12 6.26
C TRP A 61 -3.57 -6.82 7.32
N GLN A 62 -4.82 -6.39 7.49
CA GLN A 62 -5.69 -6.97 8.53
C GLN A 62 -6.09 -8.43 8.22
N SER A 63 -6.39 -8.72 6.94
CA SER A 63 -6.96 -10.01 6.52
C SER A 63 -5.97 -10.92 5.79
N GLY A 64 -4.77 -10.45 5.48
CA GLY A 64 -3.74 -11.22 4.78
C GLY A 64 -3.13 -12.33 5.60
N THR A 65 -2.55 -13.31 4.91
CA THR A 65 -1.57 -14.23 5.52
C THR A 65 -0.36 -13.47 6.04
N ARG A 66 0.42 -14.06 6.94
CA ARG A 66 1.65 -13.45 7.47
C ARG A 66 2.57 -12.93 6.37
N VAL A 67 2.69 -13.66 5.26
CA VAL A 67 3.55 -13.25 4.13
C VAL A 67 3.00 -11.99 3.45
N VAL A 68 1.69 -11.86 3.27
CA VAL A 68 1.06 -10.67 2.69
C VAL A 68 1.20 -9.47 3.63
N ARG A 69 1.02 -9.65 4.94
CA ARG A 69 1.21 -8.58 5.93
C ARG A 69 2.64 -8.05 5.92
N ASN A 70 3.61 -8.96 5.97
CA ASN A 70 5.03 -8.61 5.87
C ASN A 70 5.35 -7.88 4.56
N ALA A 71 4.72 -8.26 3.45
CA ALA A 71 4.89 -7.55 2.18
C ALA A 71 4.29 -6.13 2.24
N ILE A 72 3.12 -5.93 2.85
CA ILE A 72 2.55 -4.60 3.06
C ILE A 72 3.46 -3.74 3.94
N GLU A 73 3.90 -4.24 5.09
CA GLU A 73 4.79 -3.49 5.99
C GLU A 73 6.13 -3.16 5.30
N ALA A 74 6.86 -4.18 4.85
CA ALA A 74 8.24 -4.03 4.37
C ALA A 74 8.35 -3.38 2.98
N VAL A 75 7.28 -3.38 2.18
CA VAL A 75 7.31 -2.83 0.81
C VAL A 75 6.36 -1.66 0.68
N TYR A 76 5.07 -1.86 0.97
CA TYR A 76 4.07 -0.80 0.73
C TYR A 76 4.27 0.40 1.65
N VAL A 77 4.26 0.17 2.96
CA VAL A 77 4.40 1.25 3.95
C VAL A 77 5.77 1.90 3.84
N HIS A 78 6.83 1.10 3.75
CA HIS A 78 8.19 1.59 3.57
C HIS A 78 8.34 2.50 2.33
N ALA A 79 7.94 2.01 1.15
CA ALA A 79 8.07 2.79 -0.08
C ALA A 79 7.16 4.03 -0.11
N LEU A 80 5.96 3.95 0.46
CA LEU A 80 5.08 5.11 0.61
C LEU A 80 5.69 6.16 1.53
N SER A 81 6.34 5.75 2.61
CA SER A 81 7.05 6.66 3.54
C SER A 81 8.13 7.44 2.81
N LEU A 82 9.03 6.74 2.10
CA LEU A 82 10.09 7.35 1.31
C LEU A 82 9.55 8.32 0.24
N PHE A 83 8.44 7.96 -0.39
CA PHE A 83 7.79 8.82 -1.36
C PHE A 83 7.28 10.12 -0.71
N LEU A 84 6.64 10.03 0.46
CA LEU A 84 6.08 11.20 1.15
C LEU A 84 7.14 12.09 1.80
N ASP A 85 8.27 11.52 2.22
CA ASP A 85 9.44 12.28 2.69
C ASP A 85 10.00 13.20 1.59
N THR A 86 9.90 12.77 0.33
CA THR A 86 10.32 13.57 -0.83
C THR A 86 9.20 14.47 -1.38
N HIS A 87 7.95 14.27 -0.95
CA HIS A 87 6.75 14.99 -1.43
C HIS A 87 5.93 15.57 -0.27
N LEU A 88 6.58 16.37 0.59
CA LEU A 88 5.97 16.96 1.79
C LEU A 88 4.66 17.71 1.54
N ALA A 89 4.47 18.31 0.36
CA ALA A 89 3.22 18.97 -0.01
C ALA A 89 2.01 18.02 -0.06
N MET A 90 2.24 16.75 -0.40
CA MET A 90 1.21 15.71 -0.50
C MET A 90 0.98 14.97 0.82
N TYR A 91 1.93 15.09 1.76
CA TYR A 91 1.89 14.40 3.06
C TYR A 91 0.57 14.64 3.80
N SER A 92 0.16 15.90 3.97
CA SER A 92 -1.04 16.24 4.76
C SER A 92 -2.31 15.61 4.17
N ARG A 93 -2.38 15.54 2.84
CA ARG A 93 -3.51 14.97 2.12
C ARG A 93 -3.53 13.46 2.23
N VAL A 94 -2.42 12.79 1.99
CA VAL A 94 -2.32 11.33 2.13
C VAL A 94 -2.55 10.91 3.58
N ASN A 95 -1.99 11.64 4.54
CA ASN A 95 -2.21 11.40 5.97
C ASN A 95 -3.70 11.47 6.36
N SER A 96 -4.46 12.39 5.76
CA SER A 96 -5.90 12.50 6.01
C SER A 96 -6.74 11.34 5.44
N LEU A 97 -6.17 10.55 4.52
CA LEU A 97 -6.82 9.41 3.86
C LEU A 97 -6.40 8.06 4.44
N LEU A 98 -5.39 8.02 5.31
CA LEU A 98 -4.89 6.76 5.84
C LEU A 98 -5.87 6.12 6.81
N PRO A 99 -6.23 4.84 6.61
CA PRO A 99 -6.94 4.06 7.61
C PRO A 99 -6.16 3.99 8.92
N ALA A 100 -6.86 3.97 10.06
CA ALA A 100 -6.25 4.08 11.39
C ALA A 100 -5.15 3.04 11.64
N THR A 101 -5.38 1.80 11.24
CA THR A 101 -4.42 0.70 11.40
C THR A 101 -3.18 0.91 10.53
N LEU A 102 -3.35 1.27 9.26
CA LEU A 102 -2.24 1.54 8.35
C LEU A 102 -1.42 2.76 8.78
N HIS A 103 -2.10 3.79 9.31
CA HIS A 103 -1.44 4.95 9.92
C HIS A 103 -0.59 4.55 11.13
N GLN A 104 -1.08 3.65 12.00
CA GLN A 104 -0.30 3.17 13.14
C GLN A 104 0.97 2.45 12.71
N ILE A 105 0.90 1.59 11.69
CA ILE A 105 2.06 0.88 11.13
C ILE A 105 3.04 1.89 10.53
N TRP A 106 2.53 2.89 9.81
CA TRP A 106 3.37 3.93 9.25
C TRP A 106 4.10 4.74 10.32
N LEU A 107 3.42 5.10 11.42
CA LEU A 107 4.05 5.78 12.56
C LEU A 107 5.18 4.97 13.19
N GLN A 108 5.08 3.64 13.20
CA GLN A 108 6.15 2.76 13.69
C GLN A 108 7.35 2.75 12.74
N GLU A 109 7.11 2.77 11.42
CA GLU A 109 8.16 2.81 10.40
C GLU A 109 8.97 4.12 10.46
N ILE A 110 8.29 5.27 10.58
CA ILE A 110 8.97 6.59 10.62
C ILE A 110 9.54 6.94 12.00
N ASN A 111 9.13 6.22 13.06
CA ASN A 111 9.62 6.44 14.43
C ASN A 111 10.03 5.12 15.10
N PRO A 112 11.16 4.52 14.66
CA PRO A 112 11.57 3.20 15.12
C PRO A 112 11.97 3.15 16.60
N GLU A 113 12.17 4.30 17.27
CA GLU A 113 12.59 4.37 18.68
C GLU A 113 11.49 4.08 19.72
N ARG A 114 10.27 3.70 19.29
CA ARG A 114 9.12 3.43 20.18
C ARG A 114 8.59 1.98 20.14
N SER A 115 9.36 1.02 19.65
CA SER A 115 8.97 -0.41 19.62
C SER A 115 9.71 -1.26 20.65
#